data_AF-A0A7Y1Y364-F1
#
_entry.id   AF-A0A7Y1Y364-F1
#
_cell.length_a   1.000
_cell.length_b   1.000
_cell.length_c   1.000
_cell.angle_alpha   90.00
_cell.angle_beta   90.00
_cell.angle_gamma   90.00
#
_symmetry.space_group_name_H-M   'P 1'
#
loop_
_entity.id
_entity.type
_entity.pdbx_description
1 polymer ?
#
loop_
_entity_poly.entity_id
_entity_poly.type
_entity_poly.pdbx_seq_one_letter_code
_entity_poly.pdbx_strand_id
1 'polypeptide(L)'
;MLRAILLLLLLAAGGALGQHRLVSHVYDPVKTRSEVRVTALFSEVPTSGYMPVRIYIKNATKIPRTWTFRFNSLDSGWRDEGNEMRSSFSAFCDAGEITSYEFLVPLVTAFQDYNSATELTLGVSAAGLMPLDASMITNYDTRWPAVAISADLHTVNGSKLEAEARKHLTPGGSGGHGHGPAHMHHGMAPQISFGGSFDPGQLSEDWRAYSGLDVLVMTEEDWKDIRPGARNAILRWNRIGGSLVIYTTSGATDLKTLGILDDGRGERVDERSWGRAQILEAGAGRVIDASQAVETVSTEIPTAVGKSTLSTLRSDFVGRWPLQAAFGSKKAHVVFFILVLIAFGVLVGPVNLFVFAKAGQRHRLFITTPLISLGASLLLVVLIIFQDGFGGRGQRVVLMEVRPDNGENAAYIAQEQFARTGVLLSSNFTTSEPAYLSPVLIDDSRWARVTPGNNGGKSRYTTDVIEQGLKVAGDWFQSRSEHGHFLQTVRPTRGRIEMASLDPPVVVSTFAFPLGTLYYTSVDGDHWVAENVQRGRRTTLKPTPEPAFIAWVNAQKSMFSVRNQKRLGLAAERSGHFLASSSEVPAIETLGSIRWLETSAVVTGPVVAP
;
A
#
# COMPACT_ATOMS: atom_id res chain seq x y z
N MET A 1 -28.80 26.36 -37.04
CA MET A 1 -28.01 25.13 -37.34
C MET A 1 -26.81 24.93 -36.40
N LEU A 2 -25.99 25.95 -36.09
CA LEU A 2 -24.82 25.80 -35.19
C LEU A 2 -25.15 25.32 -33.75
N ARG A 3 -26.31 25.70 -33.19
CA ARG A 3 -26.75 25.25 -31.85
C ARG A 3 -27.24 23.80 -31.80
N ALA A 4 -27.66 23.22 -32.93
CA ALA A 4 -28.07 21.82 -33.00
C ALA A 4 -26.86 20.88 -33.12
N ILE A 5 -25.76 21.35 -33.71
CA ILE A 5 -24.49 20.62 -33.82
C ILE A 5 -23.77 20.58 -32.45
N LEU A 6 -23.86 21.65 -31.65
CA LEU A 6 -23.29 21.65 -30.30
C LEU A 6 -24.04 20.73 -29.32
N LEU A 7 -25.36 20.55 -29.50
CA LEU A 7 -26.15 19.61 -28.68
C LEU A 7 -25.94 18.15 -29.10
N LEU A 8 -25.67 17.88 -30.39
CA LEU A 8 -25.32 16.52 -30.84
C LEU A 8 -23.90 16.10 -30.42
N LEU A 9 -22.95 17.04 -30.31
CA LEU A 9 -21.60 16.76 -29.79
C LEU A 9 -21.57 16.47 -28.27
N LEU A 10 -22.59 16.89 -27.51
CA LEU A 10 -22.76 16.55 -26.09
C LEU A 10 -23.50 15.22 -25.85
N LEU A 11 -24.11 14.63 -26.90
CA LEU A 11 -24.79 13.33 -26.85
C LEU A 11 -23.98 12.20 -27.50
N ALA A 12 -22.82 12.52 -28.08
CA ALA A 12 -21.84 11.55 -28.60
C ALA A 12 -20.74 11.20 -27.59
N ALA A 13 -20.96 11.43 -26.29
CA ALA A 13 -20.20 10.74 -25.25
C ALA A 13 -20.72 9.30 -25.14
N GLY A 14 -20.42 8.48 -26.16
CA GLY A 14 -20.48 7.04 -26.01
C GLY A 14 -19.70 6.68 -24.75
N GLY A 15 -20.31 5.87 -23.88
CA GLY A 15 -19.70 5.50 -22.61
C GLY A 15 -18.29 4.99 -22.86
N ALA A 16 -17.29 5.70 -22.33
CA ALA A 16 -15.93 5.20 -22.26
C ALA A 16 -16.01 3.93 -21.41
N LEU A 17 -15.92 2.77 -22.06
CA LEU A 17 -16.02 1.44 -21.44
C LEU A 17 -14.92 1.19 -20.39
N GLY A 18 -13.92 2.08 -20.31
CA GLY A 18 -12.82 2.03 -19.35
C GLY A 18 -13.04 2.69 -17.99
N GLN A 19 -14.16 3.38 -17.76
CA GLN A 19 -14.39 4.08 -16.50
C GLN A 19 -15.68 3.64 -15.83
N HIS A 20 -15.64 3.42 -14.52
CA HIS A 20 -16.85 3.15 -13.75
C HIS A 20 -17.42 4.45 -13.19
N ARG A 21 -18.60 4.81 -13.69
CA ARG A 21 -19.33 5.99 -13.24
C ARG A 21 -20.13 5.65 -11.98
N LEU A 22 -19.58 6.01 -10.83
CA LEU A 22 -20.20 5.84 -9.52
C LEU A 22 -21.50 6.64 -9.38
N VAL A 23 -21.43 7.94 -9.70
CA VAL A 23 -22.57 8.86 -9.59
C VAL A 23 -22.62 9.75 -10.82
N SER A 24 -23.82 9.99 -11.34
CA SER A 24 -24.09 11.04 -12.31
C SER A 24 -25.50 11.56 -12.10
N HIS A 25 -25.61 12.71 -11.46
CA HIS A 25 -26.89 13.25 -11.03
C HIS A 25 -27.01 14.73 -11.36
N VAL A 26 -28.17 15.11 -11.91
CA VAL A 26 -28.55 16.50 -12.14
C VAL A 26 -29.65 16.86 -11.15
N TYR A 27 -29.33 17.75 -10.23
CA TYR A 27 -30.25 18.31 -9.25
C TYR A 27 -31.20 19.31 -9.91
N ASP A 28 -32.49 19.16 -9.62
CA ASP A 28 -33.61 19.94 -10.18
C ASP A 28 -33.35 20.33 -11.65
N PRO A 29 -33.57 19.38 -12.59
CA PRO A 29 -33.22 19.57 -14.01
C PRO A 29 -33.98 20.74 -14.66
N VAL A 30 -35.00 21.29 -14.00
CA VAL A 30 -35.79 22.41 -14.49
C VAL A 30 -35.28 23.74 -13.93
N LYS A 31 -34.98 23.84 -12.62
CA LYS A 31 -34.67 25.12 -11.97
C LYS A 31 -33.19 25.38 -11.73
N THR A 32 -32.47 24.44 -11.11
CA THR A 32 -31.07 24.68 -10.71
C THR A 32 -30.09 24.08 -11.71
N ARG A 33 -30.39 22.92 -12.31
CA ARG A 33 -29.49 22.22 -13.27
C ARG A 33 -28.06 22.05 -12.74
N SER A 34 -27.91 21.98 -11.41
CA SER A 34 -26.62 21.65 -10.80
C SER A 34 -26.34 20.19 -11.04
N GLU A 35 -25.08 19.84 -11.29
CA GLU A 35 -24.70 18.49 -11.65
C GLU A 35 -23.52 18.04 -10.79
N VAL A 36 -23.55 16.78 -10.37
CA VAL A 36 -22.39 16.11 -9.80
C VAL A 36 -22.15 14.81 -10.56
N ARG A 37 -20.91 14.61 -10.97
CA ARG A 37 -20.42 13.37 -11.59
C ARG A 37 -19.22 12.88 -10.82
N VAL A 38 -19.25 11.61 -10.47
CA VAL A 38 -18.18 10.92 -9.75
C VAL A 38 -17.80 9.70 -10.58
N THR A 39 -16.54 9.63 -11.00
CA THR A 39 -16.04 8.62 -11.91
C THR A 39 -14.78 7.99 -11.33
N ALA A 40 -14.80 6.68 -11.09
CA ALA A 40 -13.60 5.92 -10.75
C ALA A 40 -12.75 5.72 -12.02
N LEU A 41 -11.43 5.91 -11.92
CA LEU A 41 -10.55 5.79 -13.09
C LEU A 41 -10.27 4.33 -13.49
N PHE A 42 -10.50 3.40 -12.57
CA PHE A 42 -10.46 1.96 -12.82
C PHE A 42 -11.86 1.38 -12.65
N SER A 43 -12.22 0.37 -13.45
CA SER A 43 -13.55 -0.25 -13.35
C SER A 43 -13.71 -1.23 -12.19
N GLU A 44 -12.63 -1.54 -11.48
CA GLU A 44 -12.59 -2.47 -10.36
C GLU A 44 -11.89 -1.85 -9.16
N VAL A 45 -12.32 -2.24 -7.96
CA VAL A 45 -11.79 -1.80 -6.67
C VAL A 45 -10.56 -2.65 -6.31
N PRO A 46 -9.35 -2.06 -6.25
CA PRO A 46 -8.17 -2.79 -5.80
C PRO A 46 -8.30 -3.36 -4.38
N THR A 47 -7.46 -4.34 -4.06
CA THR A 47 -7.47 -5.02 -2.76
C THR A 47 -6.69 -4.29 -1.65
N SER A 48 -6.05 -3.17 -1.98
CA SER A 48 -5.36 -2.26 -1.07
C SER A 48 -5.00 -0.97 -1.81
N GLY A 49 -4.35 -0.01 -1.14
CA GLY A 49 -3.83 1.19 -1.81
C GLY A 49 -4.88 2.29 -1.95
N TYR A 50 -5.01 2.86 -3.15
CA TYR A 50 -5.93 3.96 -3.42
C TYR A 50 -6.80 3.67 -4.64
N MET A 51 -8.06 4.12 -4.58
CA MET A 51 -8.93 4.28 -5.73
C MET A 51 -8.94 5.75 -6.16
N PRO A 52 -8.34 6.10 -7.32
CA PRO A 52 -8.47 7.44 -7.87
C PRO A 52 -9.90 7.68 -8.40
N VAL A 53 -10.52 8.77 -7.94
CA VAL A 53 -11.87 9.18 -8.32
C VAL A 53 -11.85 10.61 -8.82
N ARG A 54 -12.40 10.85 -10.01
CA ARG A 54 -12.58 12.19 -10.58
C ARG A 54 -13.99 12.70 -10.26
N ILE A 55 -14.02 13.90 -9.71
CA ILE A 55 -15.25 14.60 -9.34
C ILE A 55 -15.42 15.76 -10.30
N TYR A 56 -16.60 15.86 -10.90
CA TYR A 56 -17.04 17.00 -11.69
C TYR A 56 -18.26 17.60 -11.00
N ILE A 57 -18.20 18.89 -10.71
CA ILE A 57 -19.30 19.63 -10.09
C ILE A 57 -19.63 20.81 -10.99
N LYS A 58 -20.92 20.95 -11.30
CA LYS A 58 -21.50 22.18 -11.85
C LYS A 58 -22.47 22.74 -10.82
N ASN A 59 -22.13 23.84 -10.18
CA ASN A 59 -23.00 24.51 -9.23
C ASN A 59 -23.78 25.62 -9.94
N ALA A 60 -24.90 25.29 -10.57
CA ALA A 60 -25.75 26.29 -11.23
C ALA A 60 -26.73 27.00 -10.28
N THR A 61 -26.47 26.94 -8.96
CA THR A 61 -27.24 27.73 -7.97
C THR A 61 -26.66 29.13 -7.78
N LYS A 62 -27.39 29.99 -7.05
CA LYS A 62 -26.99 31.38 -6.76
C LYS A 62 -26.04 31.53 -5.56
N ILE A 63 -25.72 30.43 -4.87
CA ILE A 63 -24.86 30.45 -3.69
C ILE A 63 -23.68 29.50 -3.90
N PRO A 64 -22.50 29.85 -3.38
CA PRO A 64 -21.37 28.93 -3.35
C PRO A 64 -21.71 27.72 -2.47
N ARG A 65 -21.13 26.56 -2.79
CA ARG A 65 -21.43 25.31 -2.09
C ARG A 65 -20.17 24.50 -1.85
N THR A 66 -20.11 23.92 -0.66
CA THR A 66 -19.17 22.85 -0.33
C THR A 66 -19.91 21.52 -0.42
N TRP A 67 -19.35 20.60 -1.20
CA TRP A 67 -19.79 19.22 -1.34
C TRP A 67 -18.91 18.34 -0.47
N THR A 68 -19.52 17.43 0.28
CA THR A 68 -18.83 16.44 1.09
C THR A 68 -19.01 15.06 0.48
N PHE A 69 -17.89 14.36 0.30
CA PHE A 69 -17.82 13.01 -0.23
C PHE A 69 -17.27 12.12 0.87
N ARG A 70 -18.06 11.14 1.32
CA ARG A 70 -17.65 10.16 2.31
C ARG A 70 -17.51 8.82 1.63
N PHE A 71 -16.32 8.24 1.72
CA PHE A 71 -16.05 6.93 1.19
C PHE A 71 -15.89 5.93 2.32
N ASN A 72 -16.38 4.72 2.10
CA ASN A 72 -16.15 3.60 2.99
C ASN A 72 -15.74 2.37 2.17
N SER A 73 -14.50 1.92 2.38
CA SER A 73 -13.94 0.73 1.75
C SER A 73 -13.96 -0.43 2.75
N LEU A 74 -14.44 -1.58 2.30
CA LEU A 74 -14.65 -2.78 3.12
C LEU A 74 -14.00 -3.98 2.42
N ASP A 75 -13.38 -4.89 3.17
CA ASP A 75 -13.19 -6.25 2.71
C ASP A 75 -14.31 -7.11 3.28
N SER A 76 -15.00 -7.84 2.42
CA SER A 76 -16.15 -8.65 2.80
C SER A 76 -15.92 -10.11 2.44
N GLY A 77 -16.44 -10.99 3.27
CA GLY A 77 -16.51 -12.43 3.03
C GLY A 77 -17.91 -12.96 3.34
N TRP A 78 -18.20 -14.18 2.90
CA TRP A 78 -19.54 -14.81 2.97
C TRP A 78 -20.22 -14.82 4.37
N ARG A 79 -19.49 -14.62 5.48
CA ARG A 79 -20.01 -14.72 6.85
C ARG A 79 -19.62 -13.60 7.82
N ASP A 80 -18.77 -12.66 7.41
CA ASP A 80 -18.26 -11.64 8.32
C ASP A 80 -18.04 -10.29 7.63
N GLU A 81 -18.42 -9.23 8.34
CA GLU A 81 -17.91 -7.87 8.09
C GLU A 81 -16.40 -7.88 8.39
N GLY A 82 -15.58 -7.56 7.39
CA GLY A 82 -14.13 -7.46 7.56
C GLY A 82 -13.69 -6.10 8.10
N ASN A 83 -12.49 -5.73 7.72
CA ASN A 83 -11.88 -4.44 7.98
C ASN A 83 -12.57 -3.33 7.17
N GLU A 84 -12.47 -2.12 7.71
CA GLU A 84 -13.13 -0.95 7.19
C GLU A 84 -12.14 0.22 7.09
N MET A 85 -12.14 0.94 5.97
CA MET A 85 -11.38 2.16 5.75
C MET A 85 -12.33 3.29 5.38
N ARG A 86 -12.43 4.29 6.25
CA ARG A 86 -13.23 5.50 6.03
C ARG A 86 -12.35 6.66 5.59
N SER A 87 -12.86 7.46 4.68
CA SER A 87 -12.24 8.73 4.29
C SER A 87 -13.29 9.78 3.95
N SER A 88 -12.96 11.05 4.16
CA SER A 88 -13.86 12.16 3.84
C SER A 88 -13.13 13.26 3.07
N PHE A 89 -13.74 13.69 1.98
CA PHE A 89 -13.23 14.78 1.14
C PHE A 89 -14.25 15.91 1.05
N SER A 90 -13.77 17.11 0.79
CA SER A 90 -14.60 18.28 0.52
C SER A 90 -14.18 18.95 -0.77
N ALA A 91 -15.16 19.34 -1.59
CA ALA A 91 -14.96 20.09 -2.82
C ALA A 91 -15.77 21.38 -2.76
N PHE A 92 -15.15 22.50 -3.10
CA PHE A 92 -15.81 23.79 -3.15
C PHE A 92 -16.20 24.13 -4.59
N CYS A 93 -17.35 24.75 -4.80
CA CYS A 93 -17.76 25.20 -6.12
C CYS A 93 -18.56 26.48 -6.00
N ASP A 94 -18.05 27.56 -6.59
CA ASP A 94 -18.69 28.86 -6.58
C ASP A 94 -20.03 28.85 -7.33
N ALA A 95 -20.86 29.85 -7.03
CA ALA A 95 -22.16 30.01 -7.67
C ALA A 95 -21.99 30.22 -9.18
N GLY A 96 -22.67 29.41 -9.98
CA GLY A 96 -22.62 29.47 -11.45
C GLY A 96 -21.39 28.79 -12.07
N GLU A 97 -20.48 28.23 -11.27
CA GLU A 97 -19.22 27.69 -11.77
C GLU A 97 -19.24 26.17 -12.00
N ILE A 98 -18.18 25.72 -12.68
CA ILE A 98 -17.87 24.32 -12.92
C ILE A 98 -16.46 24.06 -12.40
N THR A 99 -16.32 23.11 -11.48
CA THR A 99 -15.03 22.71 -10.93
C THR A 99 -14.83 21.21 -11.08
N SER A 100 -13.56 20.79 -11.12
CA SER A 100 -13.20 19.38 -11.14
C SER A 100 -12.09 19.10 -10.15
N TYR A 101 -12.19 17.95 -9.48
CA TYR A 101 -11.26 17.49 -8.47
C TYR A 101 -10.85 16.05 -8.77
N GLU A 102 -9.68 15.67 -8.30
CA GLU A 102 -9.25 14.28 -8.24
C GLU A 102 -8.99 13.93 -6.78
N PHE A 103 -9.64 12.88 -6.30
CA PHE A 103 -9.46 12.34 -4.97
C PHE A 103 -8.78 10.98 -5.05
N LEU A 104 -7.74 10.80 -4.23
CA LEU A 104 -7.13 9.50 -4.00
C LEU A 104 -7.80 8.89 -2.77
N VAL A 105 -8.80 8.03 -3.00
CA VAL A 105 -9.59 7.42 -1.94
C VAL A 105 -8.81 6.25 -1.35
N PRO A 106 -8.36 6.29 -0.08
CA PRO A 106 -7.67 5.17 0.55
C PRO A 106 -8.59 3.96 0.65
N LEU A 107 -8.05 2.78 0.35
CA LEU A 107 -8.76 1.52 0.41
C LEU A 107 -8.29 0.72 1.61
N VAL A 108 -9.17 -0.13 2.12
CA VAL A 108 -8.78 -1.13 3.12
C VAL A 108 -7.92 -2.21 2.46
N THR A 109 -6.97 -2.76 3.22
CA THR A 109 -6.21 -3.93 2.76
C THR A 109 -7.03 -5.19 3.02
N ALA A 110 -7.28 -5.95 1.97
CA ALA A 110 -8.13 -7.12 2.04
C ALA A 110 -7.41 -8.33 2.67
N PHE A 111 -7.98 -8.86 3.75
CA PHE A 111 -7.45 -10.01 4.48
C PHE A 111 -8.42 -11.20 4.53
N GLN A 112 -9.59 -11.10 3.91
CA GLN A 112 -10.45 -12.27 3.63
C GLN A 112 -9.87 -13.13 2.49
N ASP A 113 -10.07 -14.45 2.54
CA ASP A 113 -9.59 -15.43 1.56
C ASP A 113 -10.68 -16.30 0.92
N TYR A 114 -11.88 -16.35 1.50
CA TYR A 114 -13.00 -17.15 1.02
C TYR A 114 -14.16 -16.30 0.49
N ASN A 115 -14.50 -16.51 -0.80
CA ASN A 115 -15.56 -15.81 -1.51
C ASN A 115 -15.55 -14.30 -1.21
N SER A 116 -14.37 -13.72 -1.40
CA SER A 116 -14.05 -12.40 -0.86
C SER A 116 -14.17 -11.33 -1.92
N ALA A 117 -14.67 -10.18 -1.48
CA ALA A 117 -14.80 -9.01 -2.30
C ALA A 117 -14.28 -7.77 -1.57
N THR A 118 -13.80 -6.81 -2.33
CA THR A 118 -13.65 -5.44 -1.85
C THR A 118 -14.85 -4.63 -2.29
N GLU A 119 -15.39 -3.85 -1.36
CA GLU A 119 -16.48 -2.92 -1.62
C GLU A 119 -15.99 -1.49 -1.36
N LEU A 120 -16.41 -0.57 -2.21
CA LEU A 120 -16.26 0.86 -2.02
C LEU A 120 -17.62 1.50 -2.11
N THR A 121 -18.09 2.07 -1.00
CA THR A 121 -19.32 2.88 -0.98
C THR A 121 -18.98 4.36 -0.93
N LEU A 122 -19.84 5.18 -1.51
CA LEU A 122 -19.74 6.62 -1.59
C LEU A 122 -21.07 7.24 -1.15
N GLY A 123 -21.02 8.15 -0.18
CA GLY A 123 -22.08 9.11 0.11
C GLY A 123 -21.69 10.52 -0.32
N VAL A 124 -22.52 11.18 -1.11
CA VAL A 124 -22.37 12.57 -1.55
C VAL A 124 -23.42 13.44 -0.87
N SER A 125 -23.01 14.57 -0.30
CA SER A 125 -23.93 15.53 0.31
C SER A 125 -23.50 16.97 0.10
N ALA A 126 -24.47 17.88 0.00
CA ALA A 126 -24.26 19.32 -0.01
C ALA A 126 -25.47 20.00 0.62
N ALA A 127 -25.26 21.12 1.32
CA ALA A 127 -26.31 21.77 2.09
C ALA A 127 -27.56 22.10 1.25
N GLY A 128 -28.74 21.60 1.61
CA GLY A 128 -29.98 21.86 0.86
C GLY A 128 -30.11 21.14 -0.48
N LEU A 129 -29.25 20.16 -0.78
CA LEU A 129 -29.42 19.20 -1.86
C LEU A 129 -29.65 17.80 -1.29
N MET A 130 -30.38 16.95 -2.02
CA MET A 130 -30.62 15.56 -1.61
C MET A 130 -29.29 14.79 -1.61
N PRO A 131 -28.98 13.99 -0.56
CA PRO A 131 -27.81 13.14 -0.57
C PRO A 131 -27.93 12.04 -1.63
N LEU A 132 -26.79 11.56 -2.13
CA LEU A 132 -26.70 10.47 -3.10
C LEU A 132 -25.76 9.40 -2.55
N ASP A 133 -26.05 8.15 -2.86
CA ASP A 133 -25.20 7.03 -2.51
C ASP A 133 -24.89 6.18 -3.76
N ALA A 134 -23.69 5.58 -3.78
CA ALA A 134 -23.25 4.65 -4.81
C ALA A 134 -22.30 3.62 -4.22
N SER A 135 -22.14 2.48 -4.90
CA SER A 135 -21.14 1.47 -4.52
C SER A 135 -20.51 0.79 -5.73
N MET A 136 -19.30 0.27 -5.52
CA MET A 136 -18.57 -0.63 -6.41
C MET A 136 -18.13 -1.84 -5.61
N ILE A 137 -18.20 -3.02 -6.22
CA ILE A 137 -17.77 -4.28 -5.60
C ILE A 137 -16.88 -5.02 -6.60
N THR A 138 -15.80 -5.60 -6.11
CA THR A 138 -14.86 -6.40 -6.90
C THR A 138 -14.53 -7.68 -6.15
N ASN A 139 -14.83 -8.82 -6.76
CA ASN A 139 -14.40 -10.11 -6.24
C ASN A 139 -12.92 -10.32 -6.56
N TYR A 140 -12.17 -10.92 -5.64
CA TYR A 140 -10.74 -11.18 -5.85
C TYR A 140 -10.36 -12.61 -5.43
N ASP A 141 -9.24 -13.09 -5.95
CA ASP A 141 -8.59 -14.33 -5.51
C ASP A 141 -7.16 -13.99 -5.08
N THR A 142 -6.73 -14.51 -3.92
CA THR A 142 -5.41 -14.20 -3.35
C THR A 142 -4.23 -14.69 -4.22
N ARG A 143 -4.48 -15.57 -5.18
CA ARG A 143 -3.50 -16.09 -6.14
C ARG A 143 -3.41 -15.23 -7.40
N TRP A 144 -4.40 -14.38 -7.66
CA TRP A 144 -4.44 -13.52 -8.83
C TRP A 144 -3.88 -12.12 -8.49
N PRO A 145 -3.02 -11.53 -9.33
CA PRO A 145 -2.55 -10.16 -9.13
C PRO A 145 -3.65 -9.13 -9.40
N ALA A 146 -3.53 -7.93 -8.83
CA ALA A 146 -4.40 -6.81 -9.19
C ALA A 146 -3.97 -6.25 -10.56
N VAL A 147 -4.71 -6.60 -11.61
CA VAL A 147 -4.44 -6.18 -12.99
C VAL A 147 -5.39 -5.06 -13.39
N ALA A 148 -4.89 -4.05 -14.09
CA ALA A 148 -5.72 -3.15 -14.88
C ALA A 148 -5.30 -3.17 -16.36
N ILE A 149 -6.28 -3.10 -17.26
CA ILE A 149 -6.12 -3.23 -18.71
C ILE A 149 -6.77 -2.05 -19.45
N SER A 150 -6.15 -1.55 -20.51
CA SER A 150 -6.74 -0.44 -21.27
C SER A 150 -8.10 -0.83 -21.87
N ALA A 151 -9.04 0.12 -21.90
CA ALA A 151 -10.40 -0.10 -22.38
C ALA A 151 -10.45 -0.69 -23.78
N ASP A 152 -9.56 -0.23 -24.67
CA ASP A 152 -9.44 -0.69 -26.04
C ASP A 152 -9.04 -2.18 -26.10
N LEU A 153 -8.03 -2.60 -25.33
CA LEU A 153 -7.64 -4.01 -25.24
C LEU A 153 -8.73 -4.86 -24.59
N HIS A 154 -9.33 -4.35 -23.52
CA HIS A 154 -10.38 -5.06 -22.80
C HIS A 154 -11.61 -5.31 -23.68
N THR A 155 -12.00 -4.34 -24.50
CA THR A 155 -13.16 -4.47 -25.40
C THR A 155 -12.95 -5.60 -26.41
N VAL A 156 -11.72 -5.78 -26.91
CA VAL A 156 -11.41 -6.81 -27.90
C VAL A 156 -11.17 -8.19 -27.27
N ASN A 157 -10.53 -8.23 -26.09
CA ASN A 157 -9.96 -9.46 -25.54
C ASN A 157 -10.58 -9.93 -24.21
N GLY A 158 -11.36 -9.08 -23.53
CA GLY A 158 -11.81 -9.25 -22.15
C GLY A 158 -12.44 -10.61 -21.88
N SER A 159 -13.46 -11.00 -22.66
CA SER A 159 -14.15 -12.28 -22.45
C SER A 159 -13.24 -13.51 -22.59
N LYS A 160 -12.23 -13.47 -23.48
CA LYS A 160 -11.27 -14.57 -23.64
C LYS A 160 -10.28 -14.61 -22.48
N LEU A 161 -9.78 -13.43 -22.08
CA LEU A 161 -8.86 -13.30 -20.95
C LEU A 161 -9.50 -13.75 -19.63
N GLU A 162 -10.75 -13.36 -19.38
CA GLU A 162 -11.50 -13.78 -18.19
C GLU A 162 -11.71 -15.30 -18.18
N ALA A 163 -12.07 -15.90 -19.32
CA ALA A 163 -12.25 -17.34 -19.42
C ALA A 163 -10.95 -18.10 -19.12
N GLU A 164 -9.81 -17.63 -19.65
CA GLU A 164 -8.52 -18.27 -19.42
C GLU A 164 -8.01 -18.05 -17.98
N ALA A 165 -8.22 -16.86 -17.39
CA ALA A 165 -7.89 -16.60 -15.99
C ALA A 165 -8.68 -17.51 -15.03
N ARG A 166 -9.98 -17.69 -15.28
CA ARG A 166 -10.82 -18.61 -14.48
C ARG A 166 -10.37 -20.07 -14.64
N LYS A 167 -9.99 -20.47 -15.85
CA LYS A 167 -9.42 -21.80 -16.12
C LYS A 167 -8.12 -22.01 -15.34
N HIS A 168 -7.24 -21.01 -15.32
CA HIS A 168 -5.98 -21.07 -14.57
C HIS A 168 -6.21 -21.25 -13.05
N LEU A 169 -7.24 -20.62 -12.48
CA LEU A 169 -7.51 -20.70 -11.05
C LEU A 169 -8.34 -21.91 -10.60
N THR A 170 -8.94 -22.66 -11.52
CA THR A 170 -9.80 -23.82 -11.20
C THR A 170 -8.95 -25.06 -10.89
N PRO A 171 -9.08 -25.69 -9.70
CA PRO A 171 -8.33 -26.88 -9.35
C PRO A 171 -8.67 -28.05 -10.29
N GLY A 172 -7.66 -28.60 -10.98
CA GLY A 172 -7.82 -29.76 -11.90
C GLY A 172 -7.60 -29.45 -13.39
N GLY A 173 -7.43 -28.18 -13.77
CA GLY A 173 -6.87 -27.81 -15.07
C GLY A 173 -5.36 -28.04 -15.07
N SER A 174 -4.90 -28.95 -15.92
CA SER A 174 -3.54 -29.45 -16.24
C SER A 174 -2.28 -28.55 -16.12
N GLY A 175 -2.11 -27.67 -15.12
CA GLY A 175 -0.92 -26.78 -15.10
C GLY A 175 -0.42 -26.21 -13.77
N GLY A 176 -1.01 -26.51 -12.61
CA GLY A 176 -0.58 -25.88 -11.35
C GLY A 176 -0.37 -26.83 -10.17
N HIS A 177 0.88 -27.19 -9.87
CA HIS A 177 1.26 -27.83 -8.61
C HIS A 177 1.42 -26.77 -7.51
N GLY A 178 0.31 -26.34 -6.92
CA GLY A 178 0.29 -25.46 -5.75
C GLY A 178 -0.30 -26.17 -4.53
N HIS A 179 0.54 -26.47 -3.53
CA HIS A 179 0.09 -26.91 -2.21
C HIS A 179 -0.64 -25.76 -1.49
N GLY A 180 -1.97 -25.71 -1.61
CA GLY A 180 -2.86 -24.89 -0.79
C GLY A 180 -3.61 -25.73 0.26
N PRO A 181 -4.14 -25.14 1.34
CA PRO A 181 -4.77 -25.87 2.44
C PRO A 181 -6.01 -26.65 1.98
N ALA A 182 -6.18 -27.85 2.55
CA ALA A 182 -7.11 -28.91 2.16
C ALA A 182 -8.61 -28.64 2.48
N HIS A 183 -9.10 -27.41 2.36
CA HIS A 183 -10.48 -27.04 2.74
C HIS A 183 -11.32 -26.40 1.62
N MET A 184 -11.01 -26.63 0.35
CA MET A 184 -11.90 -26.20 -0.73
C MET A 184 -12.94 -27.28 -1.06
N HIS A 185 -14.20 -27.01 -0.68
CA HIS A 185 -15.36 -27.76 -1.17
C HIS A 185 -15.47 -27.63 -2.70
N HIS A 186 -15.57 -28.77 -3.38
CA HIS A 186 -15.77 -28.87 -4.82
C HIS A 186 -17.05 -28.12 -5.28
N GLY A 187 -16.94 -27.22 -6.26
CA GLY A 187 -18.08 -26.92 -7.13
C GLY A 187 -18.33 -25.48 -7.60
N MET A 188 -17.64 -24.45 -7.11
CA MET A 188 -17.83 -23.07 -7.64
C MET A 188 -16.57 -22.52 -8.28
N ALA A 189 -16.68 -22.15 -9.56
CA ALA A 189 -15.62 -21.45 -10.27
C ALA A 189 -15.42 -20.05 -9.67
N PRO A 190 -14.17 -19.60 -9.45
CA PRO A 190 -13.90 -18.27 -8.93
C PRO A 190 -14.51 -17.21 -9.86
N GLN A 191 -15.33 -16.33 -9.30
CA GLN A 191 -15.97 -15.22 -10.01
C GLN A 191 -14.99 -14.04 -10.14
N ILE A 192 -13.85 -14.28 -10.78
CA ILE A 192 -12.83 -13.25 -11.03
C ILE A 192 -12.91 -12.74 -12.47
N SER A 193 -12.43 -11.51 -12.66
CA SER A 193 -12.07 -10.94 -13.95
C SER A 193 -10.57 -11.15 -14.21
N PHE A 194 -10.14 -10.93 -15.46
CA PHE A 194 -8.70 -10.84 -15.74
C PHE A 194 -8.09 -9.58 -15.10
N GLY A 195 -8.83 -8.46 -15.13
CA GLY A 195 -8.46 -7.20 -14.50
C GLY A 195 -9.42 -6.07 -14.87
N GLY A 196 -9.43 -5.00 -14.06
CA GLY A 196 -10.27 -3.83 -14.28
C GLY A 196 -9.84 -3.02 -15.50
N SER A 197 -10.80 -2.49 -16.25
CA SER A 197 -10.53 -1.61 -17.38
C SER A 197 -10.18 -0.17 -16.94
N PHE A 198 -9.41 0.56 -17.76
CA PHE A 198 -9.14 1.99 -17.60
C PHE A 198 -9.09 2.74 -18.94
N ASP A 199 -9.32 4.06 -18.89
CA ASP A 199 -9.10 4.98 -20.02
C ASP A 199 -7.70 5.64 -19.91
N PRO A 200 -6.78 5.40 -20.87
CA PRO A 200 -5.42 5.95 -20.86
C PRO A 200 -5.37 7.48 -20.74
N GLY A 201 -6.26 8.21 -21.42
CA GLY A 201 -6.28 9.67 -21.43
C GLY A 201 -6.69 10.27 -20.08
N GLN A 202 -7.32 9.47 -19.22
CA GLN A 202 -7.89 9.92 -17.95
C GLN A 202 -7.04 9.54 -16.74
N LEU A 203 -5.96 8.77 -16.91
CA LEU A 203 -5.09 8.30 -15.82
C LEU A 203 -4.51 9.44 -14.96
N SER A 204 -4.25 9.13 -13.69
CA SER A 204 -3.78 10.08 -12.66
C SER A 204 -2.31 10.44 -12.83
N GLU A 205 -1.94 11.66 -12.45
CA GLU A 205 -0.54 12.12 -12.42
C GLU A 205 0.14 11.83 -11.08
N ASP A 206 -0.54 11.14 -10.16
CA ASP A 206 -0.01 10.72 -8.87
C ASP A 206 0.29 9.22 -8.85
N TRP A 207 1.51 8.84 -8.48
CA TRP A 207 1.94 7.43 -8.44
C TRP A 207 1.10 6.59 -7.45
N ARG A 208 0.53 7.22 -6.42
CA ARG A 208 -0.30 6.56 -5.41
C ARG A 208 -1.59 6.00 -6.00
N ALA A 209 -2.10 6.60 -7.07
CA ALA A 209 -3.28 6.12 -7.79
C ALA A 209 -3.12 4.67 -8.29
N TYR A 210 -1.87 4.22 -8.48
CA TYR A 210 -1.54 2.89 -8.99
C TYR A 210 -1.11 1.93 -7.88
N SER A 211 -0.98 2.38 -6.61
CA SER A 211 -0.39 1.56 -5.54
C SER A 211 -1.24 0.34 -5.13
N GLY A 212 -2.50 0.28 -5.57
CA GLY A 212 -3.37 -0.89 -5.42
C GLY A 212 -3.23 -1.92 -6.54
N LEU A 213 -2.52 -1.57 -7.63
CA LEU A 213 -2.32 -2.42 -8.80
C LEU A 213 -0.94 -3.07 -8.75
N ASP A 214 -0.87 -4.30 -9.27
CA ASP A 214 0.36 -5.04 -9.50
C ASP A 214 0.79 -4.97 -10.97
N VAL A 215 -0.17 -4.97 -11.91
CA VAL A 215 0.10 -4.97 -13.36
C VAL A 215 -0.78 -3.97 -14.12
N LEU A 216 -0.17 -3.19 -15.00
CA LEU A 216 -0.84 -2.34 -15.99
C LEU A 216 -0.60 -2.92 -17.39
N VAL A 217 -1.70 -3.19 -18.11
CA VAL A 217 -1.68 -3.75 -19.46
C VAL A 217 -2.29 -2.76 -20.43
N MET A 218 -1.57 -2.42 -21.50
CA MET A 218 -2.07 -1.48 -22.52
C MET A 218 -1.40 -1.72 -23.88
N THR A 219 -1.85 -1.00 -24.92
CA THR A 219 -1.13 -0.97 -26.19
C THR A 219 -0.06 0.13 -26.22
N GLU A 220 0.81 0.05 -27.22
CA GLU A 220 1.73 1.14 -27.55
C GLU A 220 0.99 2.46 -27.87
N GLU A 221 -0.15 2.39 -28.54
CA GLU A 221 -0.96 3.57 -28.88
C GLU A 221 -1.55 4.20 -27.62
N ASP A 222 -2.08 3.38 -26.72
CA ASP A 222 -2.55 3.82 -25.40
C ASP A 222 -1.43 4.53 -24.64
N TRP A 223 -0.24 3.93 -24.58
CA TRP A 223 0.92 4.52 -23.90
C TRP A 223 1.30 5.89 -24.45
N LYS A 224 1.21 6.05 -25.78
CA LYS A 224 1.49 7.32 -26.46
C LYS A 224 0.44 8.40 -26.15
N ASP A 225 -0.82 8.00 -25.96
CA ASP A 225 -1.95 8.88 -25.62
C ASP A 225 -1.95 9.36 -24.16
N ILE A 226 -1.30 8.61 -23.25
CA ILE A 226 -1.19 9.00 -21.84
C ILE A 226 -0.46 10.35 -21.70
N ARG A 227 -1.05 11.25 -20.90
CA ARG A 227 -0.47 12.56 -20.55
C ARG A 227 0.92 12.39 -19.92
N PRO A 228 1.89 13.29 -20.20
CA PRO A 228 3.26 13.15 -19.68
C PRO A 228 3.35 12.99 -18.15
N GLY A 229 2.53 13.72 -17.38
CA GLY A 229 2.48 13.59 -15.92
C GLY A 229 2.04 12.20 -15.45
N ALA A 230 1.02 11.62 -16.10
CA ALA A 230 0.54 10.28 -15.81
C ALA A 230 1.55 9.20 -16.22
N ARG A 231 2.25 9.35 -17.35
CA ARG A 231 3.37 8.46 -17.71
C ARG A 231 4.46 8.46 -16.64
N ASN A 232 4.86 9.63 -16.15
CA ASN A 232 5.85 9.74 -15.07
C ASN A 232 5.35 9.06 -13.79
N ALA A 233 4.07 9.24 -13.44
CA ALA A 233 3.47 8.58 -12.29
C ALA A 233 3.49 7.04 -12.41
N ILE A 234 3.19 6.50 -13.59
CA ILE A 234 3.29 5.06 -13.88
C ILE A 234 4.74 4.58 -13.78
N LEU A 235 5.70 5.32 -14.33
CA LEU A 235 7.13 4.95 -14.25
C LEU A 235 7.65 4.97 -12.80
N ARG A 236 7.15 5.89 -11.96
CA ARG A 236 7.44 5.90 -10.51
C ARG A 236 6.80 4.71 -9.79
N TRP A 237 5.54 4.40 -10.09
CA TRP A 237 4.85 3.21 -9.57
C TRP A 237 5.57 1.91 -9.98
N ASN A 238 6.05 1.85 -11.23
CA ASN A 238 6.82 0.74 -11.74
C ASN A 238 8.08 0.52 -10.90
N ARG A 239 8.84 1.57 -10.58
CA ARG A 239 10.04 1.44 -9.72
C ARG A 239 9.79 0.92 -8.31
N ILE A 240 8.62 1.21 -7.72
CA ILE A 240 8.25 0.70 -6.39
C ILE A 240 7.65 -0.71 -6.40
N GLY A 241 7.61 -1.38 -7.55
CA GLY A 241 7.19 -2.78 -7.68
C GLY A 241 6.10 -3.08 -8.70
N GLY A 242 5.54 -2.06 -9.35
CA GLY A 242 4.52 -2.27 -10.39
C GLY A 242 5.09 -2.89 -11.66
N SER A 243 4.27 -3.58 -12.44
CA SER A 243 4.67 -4.15 -13.73
C SER A 243 3.89 -3.55 -14.90
N LEU A 244 4.60 -3.08 -15.92
CA LEU A 244 4.02 -2.48 -17.13
C LEU A 244 4.17 -3.45 -18.30
N VAL A 245 3.04 -3.84 -18.90
CA VAL A 245 2.96 -4.72 -20.07
C VAL A 245 2.37 -3.93 -21.23
N ILE A 246 3.17 -3.73 -22.28
CA ILE A 246 2.77 -2.98 -23.47
C ILE A 246 2.69 -3.95 -24.64
N TYR A 247 1.53 -4.01 -25.28
CA TYR A 247 1.32 -4.75 -26.51
C TYR A 247 1.57 -3.84 -27.73
N THR A 248 2.39 -4.30 -28.66
CA THR A 248 2.66 -3.61 -29.93
C THR A 248 2.32 -4.49 -31.12
N THR A 249 2.04 -3.88 -32.26
CA THR A 249 1.94 -4.56 -33.57
C THR A 249 3.19 -4.29 -34.45
N SER A 250 4.14 -3.51 -33.92
CA SER A 250 5.35 -3.06 -34.61
C SER A 250 6.57 -3.73 -33.99
N GLY A 251 7.27 -4.54 -34.79
CA GLY A 251 8.54 -5.15 -34.37
C GLY A 251 9.69 -4.15 -34.16
N ALA A 252 9.50 -2.87 -34.50
CA ALA A 252 10.48 -1.80 -34.27
C ALA A 252 10.34 -1.12 -32.90
N THR A 253 9.29 -1.45 -32.14
CA THR A 253 9.01 -0.83 -30.85
C THR A 253 9.87 -1.45 -29.75
N ASP A 254 10.64 -0.60 -29.09
CA ASP A 254 11.53 -0.95 -27.98
C ASP A 254 11.34 0.01 -26.77
N LEU A 255 11.96 -0.30 -25.63
CA LEU A 255 11.80 0.49 -24.40
C LEU A 255 12.28 1.93 -24.54
N LYS A 256 13.25 2.19 -25.43
CA LYS A 256 13.75 3.53 -25.73
C LYS A 256 12.75 4.34 -26.55
N THR A 257 12.15 3.76 -27.59
CA THR A 257 11.14 4.42 -28.42
C THR A 257 9.88 4.78 -27.64
N LEU A 258 9.60 4.03 -26.56
CA LEU A 258 8.51 4.33 -25.63
C LEU A 258 8.89 5.35 -24.54
N GLY A 259 10.15 5.79 -24.47
CA GLY A 259 10.64 6.69 -23.43
C GLY A 259 10.57 6.07 -22.02
N ILE A 260 10.64 4.74 -21.94
CA ILE A 260 10.67 4.02 -20.67
C ILE A 260 12.11 3.98 -20.18
N LEU A 261 13.06 3.57 -21.04
CA LEU A 261 14.48 3.44 -20.71
C LEU A 261 15.35 4.16 -21.75
N ASP A 262 16.14 5.15 -21.32
CA ASP A 262 16.90 6.03 -22.22
C ASP A 262 17.98 5.28 -23.05
N ASP A 263 18.58 4.24 -22.47
CA ASP A 263 19.58 3.36 -23.07
C ASP A 263 19.00 2.04 -23.64
N GLY A 264 17.70 1.80 -23.49
CA GLY A 264 17.02 0.55 -23.85
C GLY A 264 16.75 0.32 -25.35
N ARG A 265 17.70 0.64 -26.22
CA ARG A 265 17.54 0.46 -27.69
C ARG A 265 17.57 -1.02 -28.05
N GLY A 266 16.54 -1.49 -28.74
CA GLY A 266 16.34 -2.90 -29.09
C GLY A 266 15.89 -3.77 -27.92
N GLU A 267 15.80 -3.22 -26.71
CA GLU A 267 15.34 -3.94 -25.53
C GLU A 267 13.83 -3.94 -25.45
N ARG A 268 13.26 -5.08 -25.09
CA ARG A 268 11.82 -5.27 -24.92
C ARG A 268 11.42 -5.64 -23.50
N VAL A 269 12.37 -5.87 -22.62
CA VAL A 269 12.14 -6.20 -21.21
C VAL A 269 13.22 -5.53 -20.38
N ASP A 270 12.83 -4.89 -19.28
CA ASP A 270 13.75 -4.30 -18.30
C ASP A 270 13.21 -4.43 -16.88
N GLU A 271 14.12 -4.69 -15.93
CA GLU A 271 13.85 -4.70 -14.49
C GLU A 271 14.11 -3.31 -13.91
N ARG A 272 13.07 -2.48 -13.94
CA ARG A 272 13.12 -1.11 -13.46
C ARG A 272 13.02 -1.06 -11.94
N SER A 273 14.17 -1.00 -11.28
CA SER A 273 14.22 -1.00 -9.81
C SER A 273 13.51 -2.24 -9.28
N TRP A 274 12.39 -2.15 -8.56
CA TRP A 274 11.70 -3.35 -8.09
C TRP A 274 10.53 -3.79 -8.97
N GLY A 275 10.29 -3.10 -10.08
CA GLY A 275 9.27 -3.47 -11.05
C GLY A 275 9.85 -3.98 -12.36
N ARG A 276 8.95 -4.12 -13.34
CA ARG A 276 9.28 -4.66 -14.65
C ARG A 276 8.53 -3.93 -15.75
N ALA A 277 9.20 -3.62 -16.84
CA ALA A 277 8.57 -3.14 -18.06
C ALA A 277 8.80 -4.18 -19.15
N GLN A 278 7.76 -4.53 -19.93
CA GLN A 278 7.91 -5.48 -21.01
C GLN A 278 6.98 -5.19 -22.20
N ILE A 279 7.47 -5.49 -23.40
CA ILE A 279 6.80 -5.25 -24.67
C ILE A 279 6.53 -6.60 -25.34
N LEU A 280 5.25 -6.92 -25.52
CA LEU A 280 4.77 -8.15 -26.15
C LEU A 280 4.14 -7.85 -27.52
N GLU A 281 4.09 -8.85 -28.39
CA GLU A 281 3.44 -8.74 -29.69
C GLU A 281 1.92 -8.95 -29.56
N ALA A 282 1.15 -8.12 -30.27
CA ALA A 282 -0.26 -8.34 -30.52
C ALA A 282 -0.49 -8.70 -31.98
N GLY A 283 -1.45 -9.58 -32.21
CA GLY A 283 -1.94 -9.88 -33.55
C GLY A 283 -2.69 -8.70 -34.18
N ALA A 284 -3.02 -8.84 -35.46
CA ALA A 284 -3.81 -7.86 -36.19
C ALA A 284 -5.12 -7.55 -35.45
N GLY A 285 -5.48 -6.26 -35.39
CA GLY A 285 -6.67 -5.80 -34.67
C GLY A 285 -6.51 -5.80 -33.14
N ARG A 286 -5.28 -5.80 -32.62
CA ARG A 286 -4.97 -5.78 -31.17
C ARG A 286 -5.46 -7.04 -30.44
N VAL A 287 -5.54 -8.16 -31.15
CA VAL A 287 -5.89 -9.46 -30.57
C VAL A 287 -4.65 -10.04 -29.88
N ILE A 288 -4.77 -10.39 -28.60
CA ILE A 288 -3.66 -10.97 -27.83
C ILE A 288 -3.93 -12.45 -27.52
N ASP A 289 -2.86 -13.22 -27.33
CA ASP A 289 -2.96 -14.60 -26.87
C ASP A 289 -3.35 -14.60 -25.39
N ALA A 290 -4.54 -15.11 -25.08
CA ALA A 290 -5.06 -15.13 -23.72
C ALA A 290 -4.27 -16.06 -22.79
N SER A 291 -3.73 -17.17 -23.31
CA SER A 291 -2.92 -18.10 -22.54
C SER A 291 -1.59 -17.45 -22.16
N GLN A 292 -0.93 -16.81 -23.12
CA GLN A 292 0.30 -16.07 -22.87
C GLN A 292 0.06 -14.91 -21.89
N ALA A 293 -1.00 -14.11 -22.10
CA ALA A 293 -1.31 -12.98 -21.23
C ALA A 293 -1.54 -13.43 -19.77
N VAL A 294 -2.27 -14.53 -19.57
CA VAL A 294 -2.51 -15.12 -18.25
C VAL A 294 -1.21 -15.61 -17.63
N GLU A 295 -0.40 -16.38 -18.36
CA GLU A 295 0.90 -16.89 -17.87
C GLU A 295 1.85 -15.76 -17.49
N THR A 296 1.90 -14.71 -18.31
CA THR A 296 2.70 -13.53 -18.05
C THR A 296 2.33 -12.86 -16.73
N VAL A 297 1.03 -12.64 -16.47
CA VAL A 297 0.58 -11.95 -15.24
C VAL A 297 0.62 -12.85 -14.01
N SER A 298 0.28 -14.14 -14.14
CA SER A 298 0.18 -15.05 -12.99
C SER A 298 1.51 -15.69 -12.59
N THR A 299 2.46 -15.79 -13.54
CA THR A 299 3.68 -16.61 -13.36
C THR A 299 4.95 -15.82 -13.65
N GLU A 300 5.11 -15.29 -14.88
CA GLU A 300 6.38 -14.68 -15.29
C GLU A 300 6.72 -13.42 -14.48
N ILE A 301 5.75 -12.52 -14.34
CA ILE A 301 5.91 -11.29 -13.55
C ILE A 301 6.17 -11.62 -12.08
N PRO A 302 5.36 -12.44 -11.39
CA PRO A 302 5.63 -12.81 -10.01
C PRO A 302 7.00 -13.47 -9.78
N THR A 303 7.45 -14.25 -10.76
CA THR A 303 8.76 -14.91 -10.73
C THR A 303 9.89 -13.89 -10.81
N ALA A 304 9.77 -12.84 -11.63
CA ALA A 304 10.78 -11.80 -11.72
C ALA A 304 10.76 -10.85 -10.51
N VAL A 305 9.65 -10.15 -10.26
CA VAL A 305 9.62 -9.03 -9.31
C VAL A 305 9.13 -9.39 -7.91
N GLY A 306 8.50 -10.55 -7.75
CA GLY A 306 7.90 -11.00 -6.48
C GLY A 306 6.39 -11.16 -6.59
N LYS A 307 5.80 -11.83 -5.58
CA LYS A 307 4.35 -12.10 -5.55
C LYS A 307 3.52 -10.81 -5.56
N SER A 308 2.23 -10.94 -5.89
CA SER A 308 1.27 -9.84 -5.84
C SER A 308 1.25 -9.15 -4.47
N THR A 309 0.91 -7.86 -4.47
CA THR A 309 0.87 -7.06 -3.25
C THR A 309 -0.04 -7.67 -2.21
N LEU A 310 -1.23 -8.12 -2.61
CA LEU A 310 -2.16 -8.85 -1.73
C LEU A 310 -1.52 -10.08 -1.09
N SER A 311 -0.86 -10.93 -1.89
CA SER A 311 -0.20 -12.13 -1.39
C SER A 311 0.89 -11.78 -0.38
N THR A 312 1.73 -10.78 -0.68
CA THR A 312 2.85 -10.38 0.20
C THR A 312 2.37 -9.81 1.53
N LEU A 313 1.36 -8.94 1.55
CA LEU A 313 0.83 -8.34 2.79
C LEU A 313 0.18 -9.37 3.72
N ARG A 314 -0.24 -10.51 3.16
CA ARG A 314 -0.80 -11.64 3.92
C ARG A 314 0.27 -12.61 4.42
N SER A 315 1.26 -12.96 3.59
CA SER A 315 2.15 -14.08 3.90
C SER A 315 3.54 -13.68 4.40
N ASP A 316 4.07 -12.54 3.99
CA ASP A 316 5.52 -12.28 4.14
C ASP A 316 5.91 -11.83 5.55
N PHE A 317 4.90 -11.43 6.34
CA PHE A 317 5.05 -10.90 7.69
C PHE A 317 4.71 -11.94 8.78
N VAL A 318 4.18 -13.10 8.40
CA VAL A 318 3.72 -14.16 9.31
C VAL A 318 4.80 -15.24 9.44
N GLY A 319 5.12 -15.63 10.66
CA GLY A 319 6.01 -16.73 11.06
C GLY A 319 7.50 -16.49 10.82
N ARG A 320 7.85 -15.47 10.04
CA ARG A 320 9.22 -15.24 9.56
C ARG A 320 9.66 -13.78 9.62
N TRP A 321 8.86 -12.89 10.21
CA TRP A 321 9.19 -11.46 10.19
C TRP A 321 10.20 -11.08 11.28
N PRO A 322 11.42 -10.66 10.91
CA PRO A 322 12.50 -10.41 11.88
C PRO A 322 12.15 -9.31 12.89
N LEU A 323 11.46 -8.25 12.44
CA LEU A 323 11.06 -7.14 13.31
C LEU A 323 10.12 -7.59 14.43
N GLN A 324 9.17 -8.49 14.16
CA GLN A 324 8.31 -9.04 15.20
C GLN A 324 9.10 -9.95 16.14
N ALA A 325 9.96 -10.82 15.58
CA ALA A 325 10.77 -11.75 16.35
C ALA A 325 11.70 -11.04 17.36
N ALA A 326 12.26 -9.89 16.98
CA ALA A 326 13.13 -9.07 17.84
C ALA A 326 12.46 -8.59 19.14
N PHE A 327 11.12 -8.48 19.16
CA PHE A 327 10.36 -8.08 20.36
C PHE A 327 10.00 -9.24 21.29
N GLY A 328 10.24 -10.48 20.85
CA GLY A 328 9.93 -11.72 21.59
C GLY A 328 8.46 -11.85 22.00
N SER A 329 8.15 -12.88 22.80
CA SER A 329 6.79 -13.08 23.32
C SER A 329 6.50 -12.19 24.53
N LYS A 330 5.38 -11.44 24.50
CA LYS A 330 4.92 -10.69 25.66
C LYS A 330 4.31 -11.64 26.70
N LYS A 331 5.05 -11.91 27.77
CA LYS A 331 4.57 -12.73 28.90
C LYS A 331 3.40 -12.02 29.60
N ALA A 332 2.28 -12.71 29.72
CA ALA A 332 1.15 -12.22 30.49
C ALA A 332 1.31 -12.63 31.97
N HIS A 333 1.28 -11.66 32.88
CA HIS A 333 1.28 -11.92 34.33
C HIS A 333 -0.12 -12.34 34.82
N VAL A 334 -0.69 -13.40 34.24
CA VAL A 334 -2.06 -13.87 34.53
C VAL A 334 -2.25 -14.19 36.01
N VAL A 335 -1.25 -14.85 36.62
CA VAL A 335 -1.26 -15.19 38.05
C VAL A 335 -1.40 -13.94 38.93
N PHE A 336 -0.71 -12.86 38.57
CA PHE A 336 -0.78 -11.62 39.32
C PHE A 336 -2.20 -11.01 39.25
N PHE A 337 -2.83 -11.01 38.08
CA PHE A 337 -4.22 -10.56 37.93
C PHE A 337 -5.21 -11.42 38.75
N ILE A 338 -5.01 -12.74 38.78
CA ILE A 338 -5.81 -13.66 39.60
C ILE A 338 -5.67 -13.32 41.08
N LEU A 339 -4.46 -13.05 41.57
CA LEU A 339 -4.22 -12.67 42.97
C LEU A 339 -4.94 -11.36 43.33
N VAL A 340 -4.92 -10.36 42.44
CA VAL A 340 -5.66 -9.10 42.66
C VAL A 340 -7.17 -9.34 42.70
N LEU A 341 -7.71 -10.18 41.81
CA LEU A 341 -9.14 -10.53 41.80
C LEU A 341 -9.56 -11.27 43.07
N ILE A 342 -8.73 -12.19 43.58
CA ILE A 342 -8.98 -12.90 44.85
C ILE A 342 -8.96 -11.90 46.01
N ALA A 343 -7.95 -11.03 46.09
CA ALA A 343 -7.85 -10.01 47.12
C ALA A 343 -9.07 -9.08 47.11
N PHE A 344 -9.52 -8.66 45.92
CA PHE A 344 -10.73 -7.87 45.74
C PHE A 344 -11.99 -8.61 46.21
N GLY A 345 -12.15 -9.89 45.84
CA GLY A 345 -13.27 -10.72 46.29
C GLY A 345 -13.32 -10.88 47.81
N VAL A 346 -12.16 -11.06 48.45
CA VAL A 346 -12.04 -11.11 49.92
C VAL A 346 -12.38 -9.77 50.56
N LEU A 347 -11.95 -8.66 49.97
CA LEU A 347 -12.24 -7.31 50.46
C LEU A 347 -13.73 -6.97 50.37
N VAL A 348 -14.37 -7.27 49.25
CA VAL A 348 -15.80 -6.94 49.02
C VAL A 348 -16.74 -7.89 49.75
N GLY A 349 -16.41 -9.16 49.87
CA GLY A 349 -17.25 -10.14 50.56
C GLY A 349 -16.97 -10.18 52.06
N PRO A 350 -16.05 -11.06 52.52
CA PRO A 350 -15.76 -11.25 53.94
C PRO A 350 -15.42 -9.97 54.69
N VAL A 351 -14.46 -9.17 54.21
CA VAL A 351 -13.98 -8.02 54.98
C VAL A 351 -15.06 -6.93 55.04
N ASN A 352 -15.71 -6.61 53.93
CA ASN A 352 -16.79 -5.62 53.93
C ASN A 352 -17.95 -6.03 54.83
N LEU A 353 -18.41 -7.28 54.75
CA LEU A 353 -19.56 -7.76 55.53
C LEU A 353 -19.25 -7.92 57.03
N PHE A 354 -18.09 -8.46 57.38
CA PHE A 354 -17.76 -8.79 58.78
C PHE A 354 -16.99 -7.69 59.51
N VAL A 355 -16.33 -6.77 58.78
CA VAL A 355 -15.54 -5.68 59.38
C VAL A 355 -16.23 -4.32 59.18
N PHE A 356 -16.54 -3.94 57.94
CA PHE A 356 -17.01 -2.58 57.63
C PHE A 356 -18.54 -2.38 57.75
N ALA A 357 -19.32 -3.43 57.50
CA ALA A 357 -20.79 -3.43 57.50
C ALA A 357 -21.37 -4.50 58.45
N LYS A 358 -20.83 -4.56 59.67
CA LYS A 358 -21.27 -5.47 60.75
C LYS A 358 -22.79 -5.41 60.99
N ALA A 359 -23.34 -6.45 61.61
CA ALA A 359 -24.76 -6.54 61.95
C ALA A 359 -25.25 -5.26 62.67
N GLY A 360 -26.29 -4.61 62.12
CA GLY A 360 -26.81 -3.31 62.57
C GLY A 360 -26.34 -2.09 61.75
N GLN A 361 -25.26 -2.20 60.97
CA GLN A 361 -24.71 -1.10 60.14
C GLN A 361 -24.72 -1.41 58.63
N ARG A 362 -25.62 -2.29 58.19
CA ARG A 362 -25.67 -2.77 56.80
C ARG A 362 -25.90 -1.66 55.77
N HIS A 363 -26.44 -0.51 56.17
CA HIS A 363 -26.54 0.67 55.31
C HIS A 363 -25.17 1.20 54.83
N ARG A 364 -24.07 0.95 55.57
CA ARG A 364 -22.71 1.33 55.16
C ARG A 364 -22.26 0.62 53.90
N LEU A 365 -22.85 -0.54 53.59
CA LEU A 365 -22.54 -1.32 52.39
C LEU A 365 -22.83 -0.55 51.10
N PHE A 366 -23.79 0.38 51.13
CA PHE A 366 -24.10 1.29 50.01
C PHE A 366 -22.97 2.30 49.72
N ILE A 367 -22.06 2.55 50.66
CA ILE A 367 -20.93 3.47 50.50
C ILE A 367 -19.61 2.71 50.37
N THR A 368 -19.40 1.68 51.19
CA THR A 368 -18.14 0.93 51.23
C THR A 368 -17.93 0.09 49.97
N THR A 369 -18.99 -0.47 49.39
CA THR A 369 -18.87 -1.29 48.17
C THR A 369 -18.46 -0.45 46.95
N PRO A 370 -19.10 0.71 46.66
CA PRO A 370 -18.59 1.62 45.63
C PRO A 370 -17.17 2.12 45.89
N LEU A 371 -16.80 2.47 47.13
CA LEU A 371 -15.46 2.96 47.46
C LEU A 371 -14.37 1.90 47.28
N ILE A 372 -14.60 0.66 47.74
CA ILE A 372 -13.67 -0.46 47.54
C ILE A 372 -13.52 -0.75 46.04
N SER A 373 -14.62 -0.71 45.29
CA SER A 373 -14.61 -0.91 43.83
C SER A 373 -13.84 0.20 43.10
N LEU A 374 -14.00 1.45 43.52
CA LEU A 374 -13.26 2.59 42.98
C LEU A 374 -11.76 2.47 43.29
N GLY A 375 -11.40 2.14 44.53
CA GLY A 375 -10.01 1.94 44.94
C GLY A 375 -9.34 0.78 44.20
N ALA A 376 -10.02 -0.35 44.05
CA ALA A 376 -9.53 -1.48 43.28
C ALA A 376 -9.37 -1.15 41.79
N SER A 377 -10.31 -0.40 41.21
CA SER A 377 -10.22 0.07 39.82
C SER A 377 -9.03 1.00 39.63
N LEU A 378 -8.82 1.96 40.55
CA LEU A 378 -7.66 2.85 40.53
C LEU A 378 -6.34 2.08 40.66
N LEU A 379 -6.28 1.10 41.57
CA LEU A 379 -5.11 0.24 41.74
C LEU A 379 -4.79 -0.54 40.45
N LEU A 380 -5.81 -1.09 39.80
CA LEU A 380 -5.65 -1.79 38.52
C LEU A 380 -5.15 -0.85 37.42
N VAL A 381 -5.66 0.38 37.33
CA VAL A 381 -5.19 1.39 36.37
C VAL A 381 -3.72 1.72 36.61
N VAL A 382 -3.33 2.01 37.85
CA VAL A 382 -1.92 2.29 38.21
C VAL A 382 -1.03 1.12 37.85
N LEU A 383 -1.50 -0.11 38.09
CA LEU A 383 -0.75 -1.31 37.78
C LEU A 383 -0.57 -1.52 36.26
N ILE A 384 -1.62 -1.31 35.48
CA ILE A 384 -1.56 -1.37 34.02
C ILE A 384 -0.53 -0.36 33.50
N ILE A 385 -0.56 0.87 34.02
CA ILE A 385 0.42 1.92 33.64
C ILE A 385 1.84 1.51 34.02
N PHE A 386 2.04 0.92 35.20
CA PHE A 386 3.37 0.49 35.64
C PHE A 386 3.93 -0.68 34.82
N GLN A 387 3.07 -1.63 34.41
CA GLN A 387 3.47 -2.79 33.61
C GLN A 387 3.64 -2.48 32.12
N ASP A 388 2.68 -1.76 31.53
CA ASP A 388 2.62 -1.53 30.09
C ASP A 388 3.24 -0.17 29.68
N GLY A 389 3.37 0.77 30.61
CA GLY A 389 3.86 2.13 30.33
C GLY A 389 2.90 2.98 29.51
N PHE A 390 3.31 4.21 29.22
CA PHE A 390 2.66 5.10 28.26
C PHE A 390 3.36 5.05 26.90
N GLY A 391 2.61 5.27 25.82
CA GLY A 391 3.15 5.30 24.46
C GLY A 391 3.43 3.90 23.92
N GLY A 392 4.56 3.73 23.23
CA GLY A 392 4.96 2.42 22.72
C GLY A 392 6.44 2.36 22.34
N ARG A 393 6.90 1.17 21.96
CA ARG A 393 8.24 0.94 21.42
C ARG A 393 8.11 0.20 20.10
N GLY A 394 8.98 0.49 19.16
CA GLY A 394 8.99 -0.16 17.86
C GLY A 394 10.38 -0.25 17.24
N GLN A 395 10.47 -0.96 16.13
CA GLN A 395 11.63 -0.97 15.25
C GLN A 395 11.15 -0.77 13.81
N ARG A 396 12.02 -0.16 13.00
CA ARG A 396 11.77 0.08 11.57
C ARG A 396 12.95 -0.42 10.76
N VAL A 397 12.66 -0.94 9.57
CA VAL A 397 13.66 -1.17 8.54
C VAL A 397 13.23 -0.50 7.24
N VAL A 398 14.19 0.14 6.55
CA VAL A 398 13.95 0.93 5.34
C VAL A 398 14.79 0.38 4.19
N LEU A 399 14.14 0.06 3.06
CA LEU A 399 14.81 -0.18 1.79
C LEU A 399 14.60 1.04 0.91
N MET A 400 15.68 1.68 0.48
CA MET A 400 15.67 2.93 -0.27
C MET A 400 16.46 2.76 -1.57
N GLU A 401 15.82 2.92 -2.72
CA GLU A 401 16.51 3.02 -4.01
C GLU A 401 16.53 4.48 -4.46
N VAL A 402 17.72 5.03 -4.71
CA VAL A 402 17.88 6.37 -5.30
C VAL A 402 18.12 6.27 -6.79
N ARG A 403 17.42 7.10 -7.56
CA ARG A 403 17.57 7.22 -9.01
C ARG A 403 17.91 8.67 -9.37
N PRO A 404 19.21 9.00 -9.48
CA PRO A 404 19.66 10.30 -10.00
C PRO A 404 19.64 10.37 -11.53
N ASP A 405 19.48 9.22 -12.20
CA ASP A 405 19.44 9.04 -13.65
C ASP A 405 18.05 9.34 -14.25
N ASN A 406 18.00 9.41 -15.59
CA ASN A 406 16.79 9.64 -16.40
C ASN A 406 15.94 10.85 -15.94
N GLY A 407 16.60 11.86 -15.36
CA GLY A 407 15.98 13.10 -14.88
C GLY A 407 15.12 12.95 -13.63
N GLU A 408 15.10 11.79 -12.97
CA GLU A 408 14.14 11.50 -11.90
C GLU A 408 14.48 12.19 -10.57
N ASN A 409 15.76 12.14 -10.16
CA ASN A 409 16.25 12.68 -8.88
C ASN A 409 15.31 12.33 -7.70
N ALA A 410 14.97 11.05 -7.58
CA ALA A 410 13.98 10.55 -6.63
C ALA A 410 14.53 9.37 -5.81
N ALA A 411 14.00 9.23 -4.60
CA ALA A 411 14.18 8.10 -3.72
C ALA A 411 12.86 7.32 -3.64
N TYR A 412 12.96 6.03 -3.92
CA TYR A 412 11.89 5.04 -3.83
C TYR A 412 12.06 4.28 -2.54
N ILE A 413 11.11 4.46 -1.62
CA ILE A 413 11.25 3.99 -0.23
C ILE A 413 10.19 2.93 0.05
N ALA A 414 10.62 1.80 0.59
CA ALA A 414 9.77 0.80 1.23
C ALA A 414 10.19 0.67 2.70
N GLN A 415 9.25 0.91 3.62
CA GLN A 415 9.48 0.84 5.05
C GLN A 415 8.59 -0.24 5.68
N GLU A 416 9.19 -1.08 6.49
CA GLU A 416 8.49 -2.02 7.35
C GLU A 416 8.66 -1.57 8.80
N GLN A 417 7.59 -1.65 9.59
CA GLN A 417 7.64 -1.26 10.99
C GLN A 417 6.78 -2.15 11.88
N PHE A 418 7.34 -2.55 13.01
CA PHE A 418 6.63 -3.26 14.06
C PHE A 418 6.63 -2.41 15.34
N ALA A 419 5.49 -2.36 16.03
CA ALA A 419 5.37 -1.65 17.29
C ALA A 419 4.53 -2.42 18.32
N ARG A 420 4.93 -2.29 19.58
CA ARG A 420 4.18 -2.74 20.74
C ARG A 420 3.83 -1.53 21.60
N THR A 421 2.54 -1.35 21.83
CA THR A 421 2.00 -0.18 22.56
C THR A 421 1.70 -0.53 24.01
N GLY A 422 1.88 0.45 24.88
CA GLY A 422 1.31 0.51 26.21
C GLY A 422 -0.02 1.27 26.19
N VAL A 423 -0.28 2.08 27.21
CA VAL A 423 -1.44 2.97 27.24
C VAL A 423 -1.18 4.16 26.31
N LEU A 424 -2.02 4.31 25.28
CA LEU A 424 -2.00 5.46 24.37
C LEU A 424 -3.02 6.50 24.82
N LEU A 425 -2.59 7.77 24.87
CA LEU A 425 -3.48 8.92 25.10
C LEU A 425 -4.14 9.42 23.81
N SER A 426 -3.49 9.17 22.67
CA SER A 426 -3.99 9.39 21.32
C SER A 426 -3.41 8.33 20.39
N SER A 427 -4.22 7.84 19.47
CA SER A 427 -3.81 6.95 18.37
C SER A 427 -3.75 7.67 17.02
N ASN A 428 -4.16 8.94 16.97
CA ASN A 428 -4.20 9.72 15.76
C ASN A 428 -2.81 10.26 15.44
N PHE A 429 -2.44 10.25 14.17
CA PHE A 429 -1.17 10.81 13.70
C PHE A 429 -1.29 11.37 12.29
N THR A 430 -0.24 12.07 11.86
CA THR A 430 -0.10 12.53 10.48
C THR A 430 1.24 12.04 9.96
N THR A 431 1.26 11.45 8.77
CA THR A 431 2.52 11.02 8.15
C THR A 431 3.34 12.25 7.75
N SER A 432 4.67 12.12 7.74
CA SER A 432 5.58 13.19 7.34
C SER A 432 5.48 13.59 5.87
N GLU A 433 4.93 12.70 5.04
CA GLU A 433 4.81 12.88 3.61
C GLU A 433 3.66 12.06 3.01
N PRO A 434 3.26 12.35 1.76
CA PRO A 434 2.41 11.47 0.96
C PRO A 434 3.00 10.06 0.86
N ALA A 435 2.23 9.05 1.26
CA ALA A 435 2.68 7.67 1.26
C ALA A 435 1.53 6.71 0.97
N TYR A 436 1.87 5.47 0.65
CA TYR A 436 0.99 4.32 0.83
C TYR A 436 1.25 3.74 2.23
N LEU A 437 0.19 3.43 2.95
CA LEU A 437 0.23 2.84 4.30
C LEU A 437 -0.76 1.68 4.35
N SER A 438 -0.29 0.51 4.78
CA SER A 438 -1.11 -0.68 4.97
C SER A 438 -0.78 -1.37 6.29
N PRO A 439 -1.77 -1.90 7.02
CA PRO A 439 -1.49 -2.93 8.01
C PRO A 439 -0.93 -4.19 7.33
N VAL A 440 -0.32 -5.07 8.10
CA VAL A 440 0.13 -6.39 7.63
C VAL A 440 -0.33 -7.47 8.61
N LEU A 441 -0.55 -8.69 8.13
CA LEU A 441 -0.81 -9.82 9.03
C LEU A 441 0.46 -10.12 9.84
N ILE A 442 0.33 -10.17 11.16
CA ILE A 442 1.41 -10.56 12.08
C ILE A 442 1.08 -11.89 12.77
N ASP A 443 2.06 -12.52 13.41
CA ASP A 443 1.85 -13.77 14.12
C ASP A 443 0.77 -13.65 15.21
N ASP A 444 0.01 -14.74 15.36
CA ASP A 444 -1.06 -14.84 16.35
C ASP A 444 -0.52 -14.61 17.77
N SER A 445 -1.12 -13.63 18.42
CA SER A 445 -0.78 -13.24 19.78
C SER A 445 -2.02 -12.62 20.42
N ARG A 446 -2.17 -12.73 21.74
CA ARG A 446 -3.27 -12.08 22.47
C ARG A 446 -3.28 -10.55 22.34
N TRP A 447 -2.18 -9.98 21.86
CA TRP A 447 -1.96 -8.55 21.69
C TRP A 447 -2.05 -8.13 20.22
N ALA A 448 -1.90 -9.07 19.29
CA ALA A 448 -2.08 -8.84 17.87
C ALA A 448 -3.58 -8.67 17.54
N ARG A 449 -3.86 -7.87 16.52
CA ARG A 449 -5.23 -7.55 16.08
C ARG A 449 -5.49 -8.01 14.66
N VAL A 450 -4.50 -7.78 13.79
CA VAL A 450 -4.49 -8.14 12.38
C VAL A 450 -3.65 -9.41 12.22
N THR A 451 -4.31 -10.58 12.20
CA THR A 451 -3.64 -11.89 12.18
C THR A 451 -4.31 -12.85 11.19
N PRO A 452 -3.62 -13.95 10.80
CA PRO A 452 -4.20 -14.97 9.92
C PRO A 452 -5.44 -15.65 10.52
N GLY A 453 -5.39 -16.03 11.80
CA GLY A 453 -6.49 -16.75 12.46
C GLY A 453 -7.74 -15.90 12.73
N ASN A 454 -7.66 -14.58 12.58
CA ASN A 454 -8.75 -13.64 12.79
C ASN A 454 -9.28 -13.04 11.46
N ASN A 455 -8.83 -13.54 10.31
CA ASN A 455 -9.11 -12.94 8.99
C ASN A 455 -8.83 -11.42 8.96
N GLY A 456 -7.76 -10.96 9.61
CA GLY A 456 -7.42 -9.54 9.77
C GLY A 456 -8.21 -8.77 10.84
N GLY A 457 -9.22 -9.37 11.46
CA GLY A 457 -10.11 -8.74 12.44
C GLY A 457 -11.13 -7.79 11.81
N LYS A 458 -11.92 -7.11 12.66
CA LYS A 458 -12.88 -6.07 12.27
C LYS A 458 -12.28 -4.69 12.53
N SER A 459 -11.10 -4.45 11.97
CA SER A 459 -10.35 -3.23 12.25
C SER A 459 -10.96 -2.06 11.49
N ARG A 460 -11.11 -0.92 12.18
CA ARG A 460 -11.70 0.29 11.62
C ARG A 460 -10.66 1.38 11.52
N TYR A 461 -10.36 1.76 10.30
CA TYR A 461 -9.37 2.76 9.95
C TYR A 461 -10.07 4.02 9.43
N THR A 462 -9.46 5.17 9.70
CA THR A 462 -9.83 6.42 9.05
C THR A 462 -8.57 7.08 8.51
N THR A 463 -8.59 7.44 7.24
CA THR A 463 -7.48 8.06 6.55
C THR A 463 -7.99 9.18 5.66
N ASP A 464 -7.59 10.41 5.96
CA ASP A 464 -7.87 11.56 5.10
C ASP A 464 -6.56 11.98 4.40
N VAL A 465 -6.59 12.09 3.08
CA VAL A 465 -5.44 12.56 2.31
C VAL A 465 -5.38 14.09 2.40
N ILE A 466 -4.25 14.60 2.87
CA ILE A 466 -3.96 16.03 2.97
C ILE A 466 -2.69 16.36 2.18
N GLU A 467 -2.43 17.63 1.94
CA GLU A 467 -1.28 18.08 1.13
C GLU A 467 0.06 17.55 1.68
N GLN A 468 0.23 17.57 3.01
CA GLN A 468 1.46 17.15 3.68
C GLN A 468 1.61 15.63 3.80
N GLY A 469 0.56 14.83 3.56
CA GLY A 469 0.58 13.40 3.81
C GLY A 469 -0.79 12.81 4.11
N LEU A 470 -0.83 11.91 5.09
CA LEU A 470 -2.05 11.22 5.52
C LEU A 470 -2.38 11.64 6.95
N LYS A 471 -3.62 12.08 7.18
CA LYS A 471 -4.16 12.24 8.52
C LYS A 471 -4.89 10.96 8.89
N VAL A 472 -4.41 10.28 9.93
CA VAL A 472 -4.74 8.88 10.21
C VAL A 472 -5.33 8.74 11.62
N ALA A 473 -6.40 7.95 11.75
CA ALA A 473 -7.10 7.67 13.01
C ALA A 473 -7.73 6.27 13.01
N GLY A 474 -8.20 5.82 14.19
CA GLY A 474 -8.80 4.49 14.37
C GLY A 474 -7.78 3.45 14.80
N ASP A 475 -7.88 2.26 14.23
CA ASP A 475 -7.22 1.04 14.71
C ASP A 475 -5.76 0.84 14.24
N TRP A 476 -5.16 1.83 13.60
CA TRP A 476 -3.74 1.81 13.19
C TRP A 476 -2.79 1.63 14.37
N PHE A 477 -3.12 2.24 15.52
CA PHE A 477 -2.43 1.99 16.78
C PHE A 477 -3.44 1.93 17.91
N GLN A 478 -3.70 0.72 18.40
CA GLN A 478 -4.51 0.52 19.60
C GLN A 478 -3.64 0.48 20.85
N SER A 479 -4.20 0.87 21.99
CA SER A 479 -3.57 0.68 23.30
C SER A 479 -3.29 -0.80 23.57
N ARG A 480 -2.16 -1.07 24.22
CA ARG A 480 -1.79 -2.40 24.74
C ARG A 480 -1.84 -3.50 23.68
N SER A 481 -1.34 -3.22 22.48
CA SER A 481 -1.48 -4.11 21.33
C SER A 481 -0.20 -4.16 20.49
N GLU A 482 -0.11 -5.14 19.60
CA GLU A 482 0.98 -5.31 18.64
C GLU A 482 0.49 -4.97 17.23
N HIS A 483 1.29 -4.18 16.52
CA HIS A 483 0.93 -3.64 15.21
C HIS A 483 2.09 -3.79 14.23
N GLY A 484 1.79 -4.29 13.04
CA GLY A 484 2.69 -4.30 11.90
C GLY A 484 2.16 -3.38 10.81
N HIS A 485 3.05 -2.61 10.18
CA HIS A 485 2.71 -1.79 9.03
C HIS A 485 3.76 -1.87 7.94
N PHE A 486 3.28 -1.76 6.71
CA PHE A 486 4.08 -1.55 5.52
C PHE A 486 3.77 -0.16 4.93
N LEU A 487 4.82 0.58 4.58
CA LEU A 487 4.72 1.91 4.00
C LEU A 487 5.56 2.01 2.73
N GLN A 488 5.08 2.78 1.77
CA GLN A 488 5.86 3.16 0.60
C GLN A 488 5.73 4.64 0.30
N THR A 489 6.80 5.25 -0.19
CA THR A 489 6.75 6.63 -0.70
C THR A 489 7.77 6.86 -1.82
N VAL A 490 7.56 7.93 -2.56
CA VAL A 490 8.49 8.47 -3.54
C VAL A 490 8.82 9.90 -3.12
N ARG A 491 10.09 10.14 -2.79
CA ARG A 491 10.57 11.42 -2.28
C ARG A 491 11.61 12.02 -3.23
N PRO A 492 11.53 13.31 -3.58
CA PRO A 492 12.63 13.98 -4.27
C PRO A 492 13.93 13.93 -3.45
N THR A 493 15.06 13.66 -4.10
CA THR A 493 16.37 13.61 -3.44
C THR A 493 17.48 14.12 -4.35
N ARG A 494 18.50 14.71 -3.74
CA ARG A 494 19.80 14.99 -4.41
C ARG A 494 20.91 14.04 -3.94
N GLY A 495 20.59 13.16 -2.99
CA GLY A 495 21.50 12.17 -2.44
C GLY A 495 21.83 11.10 -3.49
N ARG A 496 23.12 10.92 -3.76
CA ARG A 496 23.70 9.97 -4.70
C ARG A 496 25.14 9.66 -4.31
N ILE A 497 25.70 8.66 -4.98
CA ILE A 497 27.13 8.37 -4.95
C ILE A 497 27.71 8.79 -6.28
N GLU A 498 28.76 9.61 -6.25
CA GLU A 498 29.50 10.06 -7.42
C GLU A 498 30.87 9.39 -7.47
N MET A 499 31.27 8.94 -8.65
CA MET A 499 32.59 8.38 -8.89
C MET A 499 33.59 9.50 -9.17
N ALA A 500 34.64 9.60 -8.37
CA ALA A 500 35.72 10.57 -8.51
C ALA A 500 36.98 9.99 -9.17
N SER A 501 37.20 8.68 -9.08
CA SER A 501 38.29 7.93 -9.72
C SER A 501 37.86 6.49 -9.91
N LEU A 502 38.33 5.81 -10.97
CA LEU A 502 38.01 4.40 -11.25
C LEU A 502 39.07 3.42 -10.76
N ASP A 503 40.33 3.85 -10.59
CA ASP A 503 41.44 2.95 -10.20
C ASP A 503 42.40 3.60 -9.17
N PRO A 504 42.37 3.18 -7.88
CA PRO A 504 41.25 2.44 -7.28
C PRO A 504 39.98 3.30 -7.28
N PRO A 505 38.77 2.69 -7.21
CA PRO A 505 37.53 3.44 -7.12
C PRO A 505 37.51 4.40 -5.94
N VAL A 506 37.23 5.68 -6.20
CA VAL A 506 37.05 6.71 -5.18
C VAL A 506 35.67 7.31 -5.35
N VAL A 507 34.87 7.31 -4.28
CA VAL A 507 33.50 7.82 -4.31
C VAL A 507 33.31 9.03 -3.41
N VAL A 508 32.31 9.84 -3.74
CA VAL A 508 31.80 10.94 -2.92
C VAL A 508 30.31 10.74 -2.67
N SER A 509 29.90 10.74 -1.41
CA SER A 509 28.49 10.70 -1.02
C SER A 509 27.91 12.10 -0.93
N THR A 510 26.77 12.34 -1.57
CA THR A 510 26.02 13.62 -1.43
C THR A 510 24.84 13.52 -0.46
N PHE A 511 24.62 12.35 0.15
CA PHE A 511 23.54 12.11 1.11
C PHE A 511 23.65 13.04 2.33
N ALA A 512 22.50 13.40 2.90
CA ALA A 512 22.45 14.23 4.11
C ALA A 512 22.83 13.49 5.40
N PHE A 513 23.02 12.17 5.31
CA PHE A 513 23.34 11.26 6.40
C PHE A 513 24.58 10.42 6.03
N PRO A 514 25.33 9.91 7.02
CA PRO A 514 26.45 9.02 6.77
C PRO A 514 26.00 7.62 6.35
N LEU A 515 26.85 6.93 5.59
CA LEU A 515 26.67 5.52 5.25
C LEU A 515 27.67 4.69 6.05
N GLY A 516 27.18 3.64 6.71
CA GLY A 516 27.96 2.75 7.56
C GLY A 516 28.92 1.88 6.75
N THR A 517 28.38 0.94 5.97
CA THR A 517 29.16 0.15 5.01
C THR A 517 28.62 0.43 3.62
N LEU A 518 29.49 0.66 2.64
CA LEU A 518 29.13 0.81 1.23
C LEU A 518 29.86 -0.24 0.41
N TYR A 519 29.11 -1.06 -0.31
CA TYR A 519 29.57 -1.92 -1.38
C TYR A 519 29.28 -1.27 -2.73
N TYR A 520 30.21 -1.42 -3.67
CA TYR A 520 30.06 -1.03 -5.07
C TYR A 520 30.40 -2.24 -5.93
N THR A 521 29.52 -2.58 -6.86
CA THR A 521 29.77 -3.58 -7.90
C THR A 521 30.12 -2.84 -9.18
N SER A 522 31.33 -3.06 -9.71
CA SER A 522 31.77 -2.42 -10.95
C SER A 522 30.96 -2.90 -12.16
N VAL A 523 31.13 -2.24 -13.31
CA VAL A 523 30.52 -2.70 -14.56
C VAL A 523 31.02 -4.10 -14.95
N ASP A 524 32.27 -4.41 -14.61
CA ASP A 524 32.93 -5.70 -14.86
C ASP A 524 32.56 -6.78 -13.83
N GLY A 525 31.79 -6.44 -12.79
CA GLY A 525 31.34 -7.35 -11.74
C GLY A 525 32.26 -7.42 -10.51
N ASP A 526 33.36 -6.67 -10.49
CA ASP A 526 34.25 -6.63 -9.31
C ASP A 526 33.58 -5.91 -8.14
N HIS A 527 33.74 -6.47 -6.94
CA HIS A 527 33.19 -5.88 -5.72
C HIS A 527 34.23 -5.05 -4.98
N TRP A 528 33.77 -3.90 -4.49
CA TRP A 528 34.54 -2.93 -3.73
C TRP A 528 33.80 -2.53 -2.47
N VAL A 529 34.51 -2.24 -1.38
CA VAL A 529 33.93 -1.88 -0.09
C VAL A 529 34.59 -0.68 0.56
N ALA A 530 33.80 0.13 1.25
CA ALA A 530 34.25 1.18 2.15
C ALA A 530 33.39 1.22 3.41
N GLU A 531 33.97 1.71 4.50
CA GLU A 531 33.28 1.94 5.77
C GLU A 531 33.26 3.42 6.10
N ASN A 532 32.25 3.85 6.87
CA ASN A 532 32.08 5.20 7.39
C ASN A 532 32.16 6.27 6.28
N VAL A 533 31.35 6.10 5.23
CA VAL A 533 31.31 7.04 4.10
C VAL A 533 30.55 8.29 4.52
N GLN A 534 31.30 9.38 4.66
CA GLN A 534 30.79 10.69 5.09
C GLN A 534 30.41 11.58 3.90
N ARG A 535 29.45 12.48 4.11
CA ARG A 535 28.99 13.43 3.10
C ARG A 535 30.14 14.32 2.59
N GLY A 536 30.26 14.45 1.28
CA GLY A 536 31.21 15.33 0.59
C GLY A 536 32.68 14.91 0.69
N ARG A 537 32.99 13.87 1.48
CA ARG A 537 34.35 13.35 1.63
C ARG A 537 34.64 12.33 0.54
N ARG A 538 35.81 12.46 -0.09
CA ARG A 538 36.35 11.41 -0.98
C ARG A 538 36.73 10.19 -0.16
N THR A 539 36.16 9.04 -0.52
CA THR A 539 36.42 7.76 0.13
C THR A 539 36.94 6.76 -0.89
N THR A 540 38.16 6.28 -0.68
CA THR A 540 38.77 5.23 -1.49
C THR A 540 38.20 3.88 -1.09
N LEU A 541 37.66 3.16 -2.06
CA LEU A 541 37.16 1.81 -1.88
C LEU A 541 38.31 0.80 -1.94
N LYS A 542 38.12 -0.33 -1.26
CA LYS A 542 39.06 -1.46 -1.27
C LYS A 542 38.43 -2.66 -1.96
N PRO A 543 39.20 -3.48 -2.70
CA PRO A 543 38.67 -4.69 -3.30
C PRO A 543 38.15 -5.62 -2.21
N THR A 544 37.04 -6.31 -2.46
CA THR A 544 36.43 -7.25 -1.52
C THR A 544 36.05 -8.53 -2.24
N PRO A 545 36.31 -9.71 -1.66
CA PRO A 545 35.95 -10.97 -2.30
C PRO A 545 34.43 -11.14 -2.30
N GLU A 546 33.89 -11.71 -3.39
CA GLU A 546 32.45 -11.97 -3.57
C GLU A 546 31.78 -12.68 -2.37
N PRO A 547 32.38 -13.70 -1.73
CA PRO A 547 31.80 -14.31 -0.52
C PRO A 547 31.54 -13.33 0.63
N ALA A 548 32.39 -12.31 0.79
CA ALA A 548 32.19 -11.28 1.83
C ALA A 548 31.02 -10.35 1.48
N PHE A 549 30.88 -9.99 0.19
CA PHE A 549 29.73 -9.23 -0.31
C PHE A 549 28.43 -10.02 -0.10
N ILE A 550 28.37 -11.28 -0.53
CA ILE A 550 27.19 -12.15 -0.37
C ILE A 550 26.83 -12.32 1.11
N ALA A 551 27.81 -12.54 1.99
CA ALA A 551 27.58 -12.66 3.43
C ALA A 551 26.97 -11.37 4.01
N TRP A 552 27.49 -10.21 3.61
CA TRP A 552 26.94 -8.92 4.03
C TRP A 552 25.52 -8.70 3.51
N VAL A 553 25.25 -8.97 2.23
CA VAL A 553 23.91 -8.86 1.63
C VAL A 553 22.92 -9.77 2.37
N ASN A 554 23.29 -11.01 2.69
CA ASN A 554 22.44 -11.93 3.43
C ASN A 554 22.17 -11.45 4.87
N ALA A 555 23.15 -10.83 5.52
CA ALA A 555 22.96 -10.18 6.82
C ALA A 555 22.00 -8.98 6.71
N GLN A 556 22.04 -8.22 5.61
CA GLN A 556 21.07 -7.14 5.40
C GLN A 556 19.66 -7.68 5.10
N LYS A 557 19.54 -8.71 4.26
CA LYS A 557 18.28 -9.39 3.93
C LYS A 557 17.56 -9.90 5.18
N SER A 558 18.30 -10.44 6.16
CA SER A 558 17.71 -11.03 7.37
C SER A 558 16.96 -10.03 8.27
N MET A 559 17.01 -8.72 7.99
CA MET A 559 16.22 -7.70 8.68
C MET A 559 14.83 -7.47 8.07
N PHE A 560 14.62 -7.87 6.82
CA PHE A 560 13.43 -7.54 6.02
C PHE A 560 12.42 -8.69 5.94
N SER A 561 11.17 -8.38 5.58
CA SER A 561 10.19 -9.35 5.08
C SER A 561 10.64 -10.02 3.78
N VAL A 562 10.02 -11.14 3.42
CA VAL A 562 10.35 -11.92 2.21
C VAL A 562 10.33 -11.07 0.93
N ARG A 563 9.32 -10.19 0.77
CA ARG A 563 9.24 -9.23 -0.34
C ARG A 563 10.49 -8.37 -0.47
N ASN A 564 10.91 -7.72 0.62
CA ASN A 564 12.05 -6.81 0.58
C ASN A 564 13.40 -7.56 0.56
N GLN A 565 13.46 -8.81 1.06
CA GLN A 565 14.60 -9.69 0.83
C GLN A 565 14.84 -9.97 -0.66
N LYS A 566 13.77 -10.26 -1.40
CA LYS A 566 13.86 -10.48 -2.85
C LYS A 566 14.31 -9.21 -3.58
N ARG A 567 13.71 -8.05 -3.25
CA ARG A 567 14.09 -6.75 -3.81
C ARG A 567 15.55 -6.39 -3.56
N LEU A 568 16.05 -6.65 -2.36
CA LEU A 568 17.44 -6.46 -2.03
C LEU A 568 18.35 -7.45 -2.78
N GLY A 569 17.86 -8.66 -3.08
CA GLY A 569 18.53 -9.61 -3.97
C GLY A 569 18.70 -9.06 -5.38
N LEU A 570 17.61 -8.60 -5.99
CA LEU A 570 17.64 -7.98 -7.32
C LEU A 570 18.57 -6.77 -7.38
N ALA A 571 18.60 -5.95 -6.31
CA ALA A 571 19.52 -4.82 -6.24
C ALA A 571 20.99 -5.24 -6.14
N ALA A 572 21.29 -6.36 -5.46
CA ALA A 572 22.64 -6.87 -5.28
C ALA A 572 23.26 -7.45 -6.57
N GLU A 573 22.43 -7.85 -7.54
CA GLU A 573 22.85 -8.41 -8.82
C GLU A 573 23.21 -7.33 -9.87
N ARG A 574 22.98 -6.04 -9.56
CA ARG A 574 23.21 -4.95 -10.51
C ARG A 574 24.67 -4.49 -10.54
N SER A 575 25.27 -4.53 -11.71
CA SER A 575 26.54 -3.87 -12.00
C SER A 575 26.40 -2.35 -12.06
N GLY A 576 27.49 -1.62 -11.77
CA GLY A 576 27.51 -0.16 -11.73
C GLY A 576 26.70 0.46 -10.59
N HIS A 577 26.23 -0.35 -9.63
CA HIS A 577 25.39 0.07 -8.52
C HIS A 577 26.11 -0.06 -7.18
N PHE A 578 25.65 0.71 -6.21
CA PHE A 578 26.06 0.57 -4.83
C PHE A 578 24.96 -0.04 -3.96
N LEU A 579 25.37 -0.67 -2.87
CA LEU A 579 24.52 -0.99 -1.73
C LEU A 579 25.18 -0.47 -0.47
N ALA A 580 24.42 0.20 0.39
CA ALA A 580 24.96 0.78 1.61
C ALA A 580 24.01 0.60 2.80
N SER A 581 24.56 0.33 3.97
CA SER A 581 23.80 0.35 5.23
C SER A 581 23.86 1.75 5.87
N SER A 582 22.81 2.14 6.58
CA SER A 582 22.81 3.34 7.41
C SER A 582 21.76 3.24 8.51
N SER A 583 22.01 3.87 9.65
CA SER A 583 21.08 3.99 10.78
C SER A 583 20.47 5.40 10.90
N GLU A 584 20.81 6.30 9.97
CA GLU A 584 20.43 7.72 10.00
C GLU A 584 19.56 8.13 8.80
N VAL A 585 19.13 7.17 7.98
CA VAL A 585 18.20 7.43 6.88
C VAL A 585 16.86 7.92 7.46
N PRO A 586 16.34 9.07 7.00
CA PRO A 586 15.06 9.57 7.47
C PRO A 586 13.91 8.64 7.06
N ALA A 587 13.30 7.99 8.06
CA ALA A 587 12.11 7.16 7.93
C ALA A 587 10.85 7.99 7.62
N ILE A 588 9.77 7.32 7.21
CA ILE A 588 8.43 7.89 7.16
C ILE A 588 7.89 7.91 8.59
N GLU A 589 7.62 9.10 9.11
CA GLU A 589 7.15 9.23 10.48
C GLU A 589 5.67 8.83 10.63
N THR A 590 5.38 8.21 11.78
CA THR A 590 4.05 7.72 12.14
C THR A 590 3.65 8.24 13.52
N LEU A 591 3.10 7.41 14.42
CA LEU A 591 2.60 7.88 15.71
C LEU A 591 3.76 8.34 16.62
N GLY A 592 3.78 9.63 16.98
CA GLY A 592 4.87 10.25 17.76
C GLY A 592 5.02 9.73 19.20
N SER A 593 4.04 9.02 19.75
CA SER A 593 4.16 8.36 21.05
C SER A 593 4.90 7.01 20.98
N ILE A 594 5.30 6.56 19.80
CA ILE A 594 6.13 5.36 19.62
C ILE A 594 7.60 5.77 19.66
N ARG A 595 8.35 5.19 20.59
CA ARG A 595 9.80 5.29 20.63
C ARG A 595 10.41 4.20 19.75
N TRP A 596 10.90 4.60 18.58
CA TRP A 596 11.63 3.70 17.68
C TRP A 596 13.01 3.43 18.26
N LEU A 597 13.23 2.19 18.69
CA LEU A 597 14.48 1.75 19.33
C LEU A 597 15.62 1.66 18.31
N GLU A 598 15.26 1.30 17.07
CA GLU A 598 16.18 1.13 15.96
C GLU A 598 15.48 1.51 14.66
N THR A 599 16.21 2.21 13.79
CA THR A 599 15.83 2.47 12.41
C THR A 599 17.03 2.10 11.56
N SER A 600 16.95 0.95 10.91
CA SER A 600 18.03 0.43 10.07
C SER A 600 17.63 0.56 8.60
N ALA A 601 18.57 0.90 7.73
CA ALA A 601 18.27 1.15 6.35
C ALA A 601 19.32 0.56 5.40
N VAL A 602 18.85 0.10 4.25
CA VAL A 602 19.68 -0.24 3.11
C VAL A 602 19.35 0.72 1.98
N VAL A 603 20.37 1.42 1.50
CA VAL A 603 20.31 2.38 0.39
C VAL A 603 21.00 1.77 -0.82
N THR A 604 20.38 1.85 -1.99
CA THR A 604 20.95 1.37 -3.24
C THR A 604 20.67 2.35 -4.37
N GLY A 605 21.43 2.27 -5.45
CA GLY A 605 21.27 3.10 -6.65
C GLY A 605 22.47 3.00 -7.57
N PRO A 606 22.40 3.57 -8.79
CA PRO A 606 23.54 3.64 -9.67
C PRO A 606 24.60 4.58 -9.08
N VAL A 607 25.88 4.26 -9.32
CA VAL A 607 26.95 5.21 -9.07
C VAL A 607 27.05 6.13 -10.28
N VAL A 608 26.95 7.44 -10.05
CA VAL A 608 27.01 8.44 -11.11
C VAL A 608 28.46 8.57 -11.59
N ALA A 609 28.65 8.40 -12.91
CA ALA A 609 29.94 8.58 -13.56
C ALA A 609 30.45 10.03 -13.39
N PRO A 610 31.78 10.25 -13.44
CA PRO A 610 32.38 11.57 -13.25
C PRO A 610 31.99 12.61 -14.31
#